data_AF-A0A485L9E0-F1
#
_entry.id   AF-A0A485L9E0-F1
#
_cell.length_a   1.000
_cell.length_b   1.000
_cell.length_c   1.000
_cell.angle_alpha   90.00
_cell.angle_beta   90.00
_cell.angle_gamma   90.00
#
_symmetry.space_group_name_H-M   'P 1'
#
loop_
_entity.id
_entity.type
_entity.pdbx_description
1 polymer ?
#
loop_
_entity_poly.entity_id
_entity_poly.type
_entity_poly.pdbx_seq_one_letter_code
_entity_poly.pdbx_strand_id
1 'polypeptide(L)'
;MGKKVFNSISPHFWTHEEHCRFLEALEKCGHCAPSSAVWTMIADYVGTRNFKDVKLHANRYFLQLQMVNTQKRKEMQAMQAVDSRWTLRDDKLFEELLATYSSCAYYPWEVIAAKFVNKSAKGVRDRYLKLLYDIAHIESGHHVTMHLKPWNAATTMDEKESDDGQEDAEFCMYDCSVTLTADEEDILMTALEEAQIPSMSSSNLLAVVASAVVAITNHSNKKPPTRKFNAFTKDEAARAIDKLLQSSATETPALLELLVSALHLQDEVPDAKSHQPPLLLPQNHQQHQLSMHSMQSMLSSRPPMMMPPPLDHTRASATPPPPSSFRSTMPEATYM
;
A
#
# COMPACT_ATOMS: atom_id res chain seq x y z
N MET A 1 -45.24 -22.74 -38.28
CA MET A 1 -43.98 -22.88 -37.51
C MET A 1 -43.72 -21.56 -36.78
N GLY A 2 -44.10 -21.44 -35.52
CA GLY A 2 -43.79 -20.27 -34.70
C GLY A 2 -42.51 -20.52 -33.93
N LYS A 3 -41.38 -19.97 -34.40
CA LYS A 3 -40.13 -19.98 -33.62
C LYS A 3 -40.33 -19.03 -32.44
N LYS A 4 -40.61 -19.57 -31.24
CA LYS A 4 -40.42 -18.81 -30.00
C LYS A 4 -38.93 -18.46 -29.94
N VAL A 5 -38.62 -17.19 -30.15
CA VAL A 5 -37.29 -16.64 -29.92
C VAL A 5 -36.99 -16.84 -28.44
N PHE A 6 -36.07 -17.75 -28.15
CA PHE A 6 -35.63 -18.05 -26.78
C PHE A 6 -34.66 -16.95 -26.35
N ASN A 7 -35.18 -15.79 -25.96
CA ASN A 7 -34.40 -14.83 -25.17
C ASN A 7 -34.67 -15.11 -23.70
N SER A 8 -34.12 -16.21 -23.19
CA SER A 8 -34.03 -16.43 -21.74
C SER A 8 -32.78 -15.72 -21.23
N ILE A 9 -32.78 -14.38 -21.29
CA ILE A 9 -31.77 -13.62 -20.56
C ILE A 9 -32.09 -13.86 -19.08
N SER A 10 -31.34 -14.78 -18.46
CA SER A 10 -31.56 -15.17 -17.07
C SER A 10 -31.59 -13.91 -16.20
N PRO A 11 -32.54 -13.77 -15.26
CA PRO A 11 -32.62 -12.62 -14.35
C PRO A 11 -31.34 -12.40 -13.54
N HIS A 12 -30.50 -13.44 -13.45
CA HIS A 12 -29.26 -13.44 -12.69
C HIS A 12 -28.03 -12.99 -13.48
N PHE A 13 -28.09 -12.98 -14.81
CA PHE A 13 -26.91 -12.72 -15.65
C PHE A 13 -27.07 -11.38 -16.36
N TRP A 14 -26.36 -10.35 -15.89
CA TRP A 14 -26.35 -9.01 -16.48
C TRP A 14 -25.11 -8.82 -17.35
N THR A 15 -25.30 -8.37 -18.59
CA THR A 15 -24.17 -8.00 -19.46
C THR A 15 -23.57 -6.66 -19.03
N HIS A 16 -22.32 -6.41 -19.43
CA HIS A 16 -21.65 -5.12 -19.16
C HIS A 16 -22.47 -3.93 -19.67
N GLU A 17 -23.00 -4.02 -20.89
CA GLU A 17 -23.83 -2.98 -21.51
C GLU A 17 -25.13 -2.72 -20.74
N GLU A 18 -25.86 -3.78 -20.33
CA GLU A 18 -27.06 -3.63 -19.50
C GLU A 18 -26.75 -2.98 -18.15
N HIS A 19 -25.61 -3.36 -17.54
CA HIS A 19 -25.18 -2.77 -16.28
C HIS A 19 -24.82 -1.28 -16.44
N CYS A 20 -24.11 -0.90 -17.49
CA CYS A 20 -23.82 0.50 -17.81
C CYS A 20 -25.11 1.31 -17.97
N ARG A 21 -26.07 0.83 -18.77
CA ARG A 21 -27.38 1.50 -18.91
C ARG A 21 -28.12 1.61 -17.58
N PHE A 22 -28.04 0.59 -16.73
CA PHE A 22 -28.61 0.63 -15.39
C PHE A 22 -27.99 1.72 -14.52
N LEU A 23 -26.65 1.88 -14.54
CA LEU A 23 -25.97 2.92 -13.77
C LEU A 23 -26.31 4.33 -14.29
N GLU A 24 -26.34 4.54 -15.60
CA GLU A 24 -26.76 5.80 -16.20
C GLU A 24 -28.21 6.16 -15.84
N ALA A 25 -29.11 5.16 -15.84
CA ALA A 25 -30.49 5.35 -15.43
C ALA A 25 -30.60 5.73 -13.95
N LEU A 26 -29.81 5.10 -13.07
CA LEU A 26 -29.75 5.48 -11.66
C LEU A 26 -29.26 6.92 -11.47
N GLU A 27 -28.23 7.34 -12.20
CA GLU A 27 -27.72 8.71 -12.15
C GLU A 27 -28.79 9.73 -12.60
N LYS A 28 -29.50 9.43 -13.69
CA LYS A 28 -30.61 10.26 -14.21
C LYS A 28 -31.81 10.32 -13.26
N CYS A 29 -32.10 9.24 -12.54
CA CYS A 29 -33.14 9.22 -11.53
C CYS A 29 -32.77 10.01 -10.25
N GLY A 30 -31.48 10.32 -10.04
CA GLY A 30 -31.00 11.12 -8.92
C GLY A 30 -31.49 10.61 -7.56
N HIS A 31 -31.95 11.51 -6.70
CA HIS A 31 -32.47 11.19 -5.36
C HIS A 31 -33.98 10.90 -5.32
N CYS A 32 -34.60 10.48 -6.43
CA CYS A 32 -36.00 10.09 -6.41
C CYS A 32 -36.22 8.88 -5.48
N ALA A 33 -37.26 8.95 -4.64
CA ALA A 33 -37.62 7.84 -3.77
C ALA A 33 -37.93 6.58 -4.62
N PRO A 34 -37.49 5.39 -4.20
CA PRO A 34 -37.71 4.15 -4.94
C PRO A 34 -39.21 3.86 -5.01
N SER A 35 -39.80 4.08 -6.18
CA SER A 35 -41.22 3.83 -6.48
C SER A 35 -41.36 2.91 -7.68
N SER A 36 -42.53 2.29 -7.84
CA SER A 36 -42.80 1.43 -9.00
C SER A 36 -42.59 2.17 -10.33
N ALA A 37 -42.91 3.46 -10.39
CA ALA A 37 -42.70 4.29 -11.57
C ALA A 37 -41.20 4.49 -11.88
N VAL A 38 -40.39 4.77 -10.85
CA VAL A 38 -38.93 4.90 -11.01
C VAL A 38 -38.31 3.61 -11.52
N TRP A 39 -38.68 2.45 -10.97
CA TRP A 39 -38.18 1.17 -11.44
C TRP A 39 -38.61 0.83 -12.87
N THR A 40 -39.79 1.31 -13.28
CA THR A 40 -40.26 1.15 -14.66
C THR A 40 -39.44 2.02 -15.61
N MET A 41 -39.18 3.28 -15.26
CA MET A 41 -38.32 4.17 -16.07
C MET A 41 -36.89 3.60 -16.22
N ILE A 42 -36.32 3.04 -15.15
CA ILE A 42 -34.99 2.41 -15.21
C ILE A 42 -35.03 1.16 -16.11
N ALA A 43 -36.09 0.34 -16.02
CA ALA A 43 -36.27 -0.82 -16.88
C ALA A 43 -36.40 -0.43 -18.35
N ASP A 44 -37.17 0.60 -18.66
CA ASP A 44 -37.34 1.15 -20.00
C ASP A 44 -36.01 1.66 -20.56
N TYR A 45 -35.18 2.30 -19.72
CA TYR A 45 -33.84 2.76 -20.12
C TYR A 45 -32.87 1.60 -20.37
N VAL A 46 -32.91 0.54 -19.56
CA VAL A 46 -32.10 -0.67 -19.77
C VAL A 46 -32.55 -1.42 -21.03
N GLY A 47 -33.86 -1.39 -21.34
CA GLY A 47 -34.48 -1.88 -22.58
C GLY A 47 -34.67 -3.39 -22.67
N THR A 48 -33.81 -4.18 -22.03
CA THR A 48 -33.82 -5.66 -22.10
C THR A 48 -34.38 -6.33 -20.85
N ARG A 49 -34.73 -5.56 -19.81
CA ARG A 49 -35.13 -6.05 -18.48
C ARG A 49 -36.46 -5.46 -18.06
N ASN A 50 -37.22 -6.20 -17.25
CA ASN A 50 -38.42 -5.67 -16.61
C ASN A 50 -38.10 -5.05 -15.24
N PHE A 51 -39.01 -4.25 -14.69
CA PHE A 51 -38.81 -3.55 -13.43
C PHE A 51 -38.51 -4.46 -12.23
N LYS A 52 -38.98 -5.73 -12.23
CA LYS A 52 -38.69 -6.69 -11.15
C LYS A 52 -37.24 -7.17 -11.22
N ASP A 53 -36.74 -7.45 -12.42
CA ASP A 53 -35.35 -7.84 -12.66
C ASP A 53 -34.40 -6.68 -12.29
N VAL A 54 -34.74 -5.46 -12.71
CA VAL A 54 -34.00 -4.24 -12.33
C VAL A 54 -33.97 -4.06 -10.82
N LYS A 55 -35.12 -4.19 -10.14
CA LYS A 55 -35.18 -4.07 -8.68
C LYS A 55 -34.35 -5.13 -7.97
N LEU A 56 -34.38 -6.38 -8.46
CA LEU A 56 -33.55 -7.46 -7.92
C LEU A 56 -32.05 -7.18 -8.12
N HIS A 57 -31.67 -6.71 -9.31
CA HIS A 57 -30.29 -6.33 -9.63
C HIS A 57 -29.82 -5.19 -8.75
N ALA A 58 -30.64 -4.15 -8.59
CA ALA A 58 -30.34 -3.02 -7.72
C ALA A 58 -30.08 -3.48 -6.28
N ASN A 59 -30.95 -4.33 -5.72
CA ASN A 59 -30.75 -4.86 -4.37
C ASN A 59 -29.43 -5.63 -4.22
N ARG A 60 -29.07 -6.47 -5.20
CA ARG A 60 -27.81 -7.23 -5.19
C ARG A 60 -26.60 -6.31 -5.37
N TYR A 61 -26.69 -5.37 -6.31
CA TYR A 61 -25.66 -4.38 -6.56
C TYR A 61 -25.39 -3.52 -5.32
N PHE A 62 -26.43 -3.01 -4.66
CA PHE A 62 -26.27 -2.21 -3.44
C PHE A 62 -25.71 -3.04 -2.27
N LEU A 63 -26.14 -4.29 -2.10
CA LEU A 63 -25.55 -5.17 -1.08
C LEU A 63 -24.07 -5.43 -1.36
N GLN A 64 -23.72 -5.76 -2.61
CA GLN A 64 -22.33 -5.94 -3.02
C GLN A 64 -21.51 -4.66 -2.79
N LEU A 65 -22.06 -3.50 -3.15
CA LEU A 65 -21.42 -2.20 -2.95
C LEU A 65 -21.22 -1.90 -1.46
N GLN A 66 -22.20 -2.23 -0.60
CA GLN A 66 -22.07 -2.12 0.85
C GLN A 66 -20.97 -3.03 1.41
N MET A 67 -20.89 -4.27 0.94
CA MET A 67 -19.84 -5.21 1.34
C MET A 67 -18.46 -4.70 0.94
N VAL A 68 -18.28 -4.31 -0.32
CA VAL A 68 -17.02 -3.75 -0.85
C VAL A 68 -16.62 -2.47 -0.10
N ASN A 69 -17.55 -1.53 0.09
CA ASN A 69 -17.27 -0.28 0.81
C ASN A 69 -16.94 -0.53 2.29
N THR A 70 -17.57 -1.52 2.92
CA THR A 70 -17.26 -1.89 4.31
C THR A 70 -15.88 -2.52 4.41
N GLN A 71 -15.52 -3.38 3.47
CA GLN A 71 -14.17 -3.96 3.40
C GLN A 71 -13.12 -2.87 3.21
N LYS A 72 -13.32 -1.93 2.27
CA LYS A 72 -12.40 -0.80 2.05
C LYS A 72 -12.21 0.06 3.30
N ARG A 73 -13.28 0.31 4.06
CA ARG A 73 -13.17 1.04 5.34
C ARG A 73 -12.36 0.27 6.39
N LYS A 74 -12.57 -1.04 6.50
CA LYS A 74 -11.81 -1.90 7.42
C LYS A 74 -10.33 -1.93 7.06
N GLU A 75 -10.02 -2.09 5.79
CA GLU A 75 -8.65 -2.06 5.28
C GLU A 75 -7.97 -0.71 5.58
N MET A 76 -8.64 0.40 5.29
CA MET A 76 -8.14 1.75 5.63
C MET A 76 -7.89 1.93 7.13
N GLN A 77 -8.80 1.45 7.98
CA GLN A 77 -8.65 1.49 9.43
C GLN A 77 -7.47 0.63 9.91
N ALA A 78 -7.31 -0.58 9.36
CA ALA A 78 -6.18 -1.45 9.66
C ALA A 78 -4.84 -0.80 9.29
N MET A 79 -4.77 -0.19 8.11
CA MET A 79 -3.59 0.54 7.63
C MET A 79 -3.28 1.77 8.50
N GLN A 80 -4.29 2.52 8.95
CA GLN A 80 -4.09 3.63 9.90
C GLN A 80 -3.63 3.15 11.30
N ALA A 81 -4.08 1.97 11.73
CA ALA A 81 -3.62 1.37 12.99
C ALA A 81 -2.14 0.96 12.92
N VAL A 82 -1.59 0.67 11.73
CA VAL A 82 -0.15 0.49 11.56
C VAL A 82 0.57 1.81 11.83
N ASP A 83 0.17 2.92 11.20
CA ASP A 83 0.80 4.25 11.39
C ASP A 83 0.86 4.66 12.87
N SER A 84 -0.23 4.46 13.61
CA SER A 84 -0.32 4.88 15.02
C SER A 84 0.65 4.14 15.94
N ARG A 85 1.20 3.01 15.51
CA ARG A 85 2.23 2.26 16.25
C ARG A 85 3.62 2.82 16.04
N TRP A 86 3.85 3.65 15.03
CA TRP A 86 5.17 4.14 14.64
C TRP A 86 5.41 5.57 15.09
N THR A 87 6.61 5.85 15.59
CA THR A 87 7.07 7.22 15.83
C THR A 87 7.78 7.77 14.60
N LEU A 88 7.84 9.09 14.46
CA LEU A 88 8.64 9.74 13.42
C LEU A 88 10.11 9.30 13.42
N ARG A 89 10.66 8.97 14.60
CA ARG A 89 12.04 8.52 14.74
C ARG A 89 12.22 7.10 14.22
N ASP A 90 11.31 6.20 14.59
CA ASP A 90 11.35 4.82 14.14
C ASP A 90 11.14 4.75 12.63
N ASP A 91 10.22 5.57 12.11
CA ASP A 91 9.93 5.61 10.68
C ASP A 91 11.14 6.09 9.87
N LYS A 92 11.83 7.13 10.34
CA LYS A 92 13.09 7.56 9.73
C LYS A 92 14.15 6.45 9.72
N LEU A 93 14.34 5.75 10.84
CA LEU A 93 15.29 4.63 10.91
C LEU A 93 14.87 3.49 9.97
N PHE A 94 13.58 3.22 9.87
CA PHE A 94 13.04 2.22 8.95
C PHE A 94 13.36 2.55 7.49
N GLU A 95 13.15 3.80 7.06
CA GLU A 95 13.51 4.25 5.71
C GLU A 95 15.02 4.13 5.44
N GLU A 96 15.88 4.52 6.40
CA GLU A 96 17.33 4.36 6.29
C GLU A 96 17.75 2.89 6.14
N LEU A 97 17.10 1.98 6.86
CA LEU A 97 17.33 0.54 6.75
C LEU A 97 16.85 -0.01 5.41
N LEU A 98 15.66 0.38 4.92
CA LEU A 98 15.17 -0.01 3.60
C LEU A 98 16.15 0.42 2.50
N ALA A 99 16.70 1.65 2.59
CA ALA A 99 17.70 2.13 1.65
C ALA A 99 18.99 1.28 1.69
N THR A 100 19.42 0.88 2.89
CA THR A 100 20.62 0.04 3.09
C THR A 100 20.48 -1.35 2.43
N TYR A 101 19.29 -1.95 2.49
CA TYR A 101 19.03 -3.28 1.91
C TYR A 101 18.45 -3.23 0.49
N SER A 102 18.40 -2.06 -0.15
CA SER A 102 17.83 -1.90 -1.49
C SER A 102 18.55 -2.71 -2.58
N SER A 103 19.82 -3.06 -2.36
CA SER A 103 20.62 -3.90 -3.26
C SER A 103 20.64 -5.38 -2.90
N CYS A 104 20.02 -5.82 -1.81
CA CYS A 104 19.90 -7.24 -1.47
C CYS A 104 18.76 -7.88 -2.26
N ALA A 105 18.70 -9.20 -2.46
CA ALA A 105 17.60 -9.84 -3.18
C ALA A 105 16.24 -9.72 -2.45
N TYR A 106 16.27 -9.60 -1.12
CA TYR A 106 15.10 -9.49 -0.25
C TYR A 106 15.40 -8.63 0.98
N TYR A 107 14.36 -8.21 1.69
CA TYR A 107 14.48 -7.53 2.97
C TYR A 107 14.55 -8.53 4.15
N PRO A 108 15.67 -8.58 4.90
CA PRO A 108 15.80 -9.48 6.05
C PRO A 108 15.09 -8.90 7.28
N TRP A 109 13.79 -9.14 7.40
CA TRP A 109 12.91 -8.52 8.40
C TRP A 109 13.36 -8.72 9.85
N GLU A 110 13.94 -9.88 10.19
CA GLU A 110 14.48 -10.19 11.50
C GLU A 110 15.70 -9.33 11.83
N VAL A 111 16.58 -9.12 10.86
CA VAL A 111 17.79 -8.30 11.00
C VAL A 111 17.42 -6.82 11.10
N ILE A 112 16.41 -6.38 10.33
CA ILE A 112 15.87 -5.02 10.39
C ILE A 112 15.20 -4.78 11.76
N ALA A 113 14.35 -5.70 12.21
CA ALA A 113 13.66 -5.62 13.50
C ALA A 113 14.61 -5.56 14.69
N ALA A 114 15.73 -6.27 14.64
CA ALA A 114 16.77 -6.22 15.68
C ALA A 114 17.40 -4.82 15.88
N LYS A 115 17.17 -3.86 14.97
CA LYS A 115 17.60 -2.46 15.11
C LYS A 115 16.62 -1.60 15.92
N PHE A 116 15.40 -2.10 16.15
CA PHE A 116 14.37 -1.42 16.93
C PHE A 116 14.31 -2.01 18.34
N VAL A 117 13.99 -1.17 19.32
CA VAL A 117 13.88 -1.60 20.73
C VAL A 117 12.58 -2.39 20.98
N ASN A 118 11.57 -2.17 20.15
CA ASN A 118 10.18 -2.57 20.43
C ASN A 118 9.38 -2.92 19.17
N LYS A 119 10.05 -3.35 18.09
CA LYS A 119 9.39 -3.81 16.86
C LYS A 119 9.74 -5.25 16.60
N SER A 120 8.74 -6.06 16.30
CA SER A 120 8.90 -7.42 15.80
C SER A 120 9.16 -7.41 14.29
N ALA A 121 9.70 -8.50 13.74
CA ALA A 121 9.86 -8.68 12.29
C ALA A 121 8.51 -8.49 11.56
N LYS A 122 7.43 -9.05 12.12
CA LYS A 122 6.06 -8.83 11.64
C LYS A 122 5.68 -7.35 11.65
N GLY A 123 5.91 -6.63 12.75
CA GLY A 123 5.56 -5.21 12.83
C GLY A 123 6.34 -4.31 11.87
N VAL A 124 7.61 -4.65 11.59
CA VAL A 124 8.42 -4.00 10.55
C VAL A 124 7.88 -4.31 9.16
N ARG A 125 7.53 -5.57 8.90
CA ARG A 125 6.92 -5.99 7.63
C ARG A 125 5.56 -5.31 7.41
N ASP A 126 4.72 -5.23 8.42
CA ASP A 126 3.44 -4.52 8.36
C ASP A 126 3.64 -3.04 8.00
N ARG A 127 4.71 -2.42 8.51
CA ARG A 127 5.08 -1.04 8.13
C ARG A 127 5.46 -0.93 6.66
N TYR A 128 6.22 -1.89 6.15
CA TYR A 128 6.53 -1.97 4.71
C TYR A 128 5.26 -2.14 3.86
N LEU A 129 4.35 -3.02 4.25
CA LEU A 129 3.07 -3.21 3.55
C LEU A 129 2.21 -1.94 3.57
N LYS A 130 2.20 -1.20 4.68
CA LYS A 130 1.55 0.11 4.77
C LYS A 130 2.18 1.13 3.81
N LEU A 131 3.50 1.19 3.73
CA LEU A 131 4.21 2.07 2.79
C LEU A 131 3.82 1.73 1.34
N LEU A 132 3.78 0.44 0.99
CA LEU A 132 3.34 -0.01 -0.32
C LEU A 132 1.87 0.33 -0.61
N TYR A 133 0.98 0.17 0.36
CA TYR A 133 -0.42 0.57 0.28
C TYR A 133 -0.56 2.09 0.00
N ASP A 134 0.25 2.91 0.68
CA ASP A 134 0.28 4.35 0.49
C ASP A 134 0.78 4.74 -0.90
N ILE A 135 1.84 4.08 -1.40
CA ILE A 135 2.35 4.29 -2.76
C ILE A 135 1.25 3.98 -3.79
N ALA A 136 0.56 2.85 -3.67
CA ALA A 136 -0.55 2.50 -4.58
C ALA A 136 -1.70 3.54 -4.54
N HIS A 137 -1.97 4.13 -3.37
CA HIS A 137 -2.94 5.21 -3.24
C HIS A 137 -2.47 6.50 -3.93
N ILE A 138 -1.22 6.89 -3.74
CA ILE A 138 -0.62 8.06 -4.41
C ILE A 138 -0.66 7.87 -5.93
N GLU A 139 -0.29 6.70 -6.42
CA GLU A 139 -0.24 6.39 -7.85
C GLU A 139 -1.62 6.34 -8.51
N SER A 140 -2.67 6.02 -7.74
CA SER A 140 -4.06 6.10 -8.20
C SER A 140 -4.66 7.51 -8.07
N GLY A 141 -3.85 8.51 -7.71
CA GLY A 141 -4.26 9.92 -7.59
C GLY A 141 -4.92 10.27 -6.27
N HIS A 142 -4.82 9.42 -5.25
CA HIS A 142 -5.36 9.68 -3.91
C HIS A 142 -4.31 10.34 -3.02
N HIS A 143 -4.75 11.27 -2.17
CA HIS A 143 -3.91 11.85 -1.13
C HIS A 143 -3.73 10.87 0.04
N VAL A 144 -2.49 10.74 0.52
CA VAL A 144 -2.15 9.94 1.71
C VAL A 144 -1.72 10.88 2.83
N THR A 145 -2.28 10.67 4.03
CA THR A 145 -1.85 11.33 5.27
C THR A 145 -1.38 10.25 6.23
N MET A 146 -0.14 10.33 6.69
CA MET A 146 0.36 9.41 7.72
C MET A 146 0.04 9.93 9.12
N HIS A 147 -0.38 9.03 10.01
CA HIS A 147 -0.73 9.35 11.39
C HIS A 147 0.32 8.81 12.38
N LEU A 148 1.56 9.30 12.26
CA LEU A 148 2.67 8.89 13.11
C LEU A 148 2.67 9.58 14.47
N LYS A 149 3.22 8.89 15.47
CA LYS A 149 3.47 9.45 16.79
C LYS A 149 4.61 10.50 16.76
N PRO A 150 4.54 11.53 17.60
CA PRO A 150 5.62 12.52 17.74
C PRO A 150 6.97 11.88 18.08
N TRP A 151 8.06 12.56 17.73
CA TRP A 151 9.45 12.07 17.84
C TRP A 151 9.84 11.50 19.22
N ASN A 152 9.34 12.10 20.30
CA ASN A 152 9.65 11.70 21.68
C ASN A 152 8.50 10.96 22.37
N ALA A 153 7.49 10.50 21.63
CA ALA A 153 6.42 9.73 22.23
C ALA A 153 7.01 8.45 22.84
N ALA A 154 6.82 8.25 24.14
CA ALA A 154 7.12 6.99 24.76
C ALA A 154 6.26 5.93 24.05
N THR A 155 6.90 4.91 23.48
CA THR A 155 6.15 3.76 23.00
C THR A 155 5.73 2.99 24.24
N THR A 156 4.54 3.27 24.75
CA THR A 156 3.96 2.55 25.86
C THR A 156 3.84 1.09 25.46
N MET A 157 4.52 0.22 26.20
CA MET A 157 4.45 -1.24 26.07
C MET A 157 3.06 -1.82 26.46
N ASP A 158 2.02 -0.98 26.51
CA ASP A 158 0.74 -1.25 27.19
C ASP A 158 -0.41 -1.56 26.21
N GLU A 159 -0.15 -1.49 24.90
CA GLU A 159 -0.93 -2.27 23.94
C GLU A 159 -0.22 -3.63 23.82
N LYS A 160 -0.49 -4.52 24.79
CA LYS A 160 -0.36 -5.95 24.51
C LYS A 160 -1.08 -6.16 23.19
N GLU A 161 -0.33 -6.51 22.15
CA GLU A 161 -0.88 -7.18 20.99
C GLU A 161 -1.79 -8.26 21.59
N SER A 162 -3.09 -8.14 21.37
CA SER A 162 -3.99 -9.28 21.51
C SER A 162 -3.56 -10.23 20.42
N ASP A 163 -2.51 -10.96 20.77
CA ASP A 163 -1.94 -12.10 20.13
C ASP A 163 -3.01 -13.18 20.19
N ASP A 164 -4.01 -13.06 19.31
CA ASP A 164 -4.69 -14.22 18.76
C ASP A 164 -3.66 -14.89 17.84
N GLY A 165 -2.68 -15.50 18.50
CA GLY A 165 -1.61 -16.28 17.91
C GLY A 165 -2.22 -17.49 17.22
N GLN A 166 -2.50 -17.34 15.94
CA GLN A 166 -1.93 -18.31 15.03
C GLN A 166 -0.54 -17.75 14.71
N GLU A 167 0.49 -18.26 15.41
CA GLU A 167 1.81 -18.28 14.83
C GLU A 167 1.66 -19.03 13.50
N ASP A 168 1.49 -18.29 12.40
CA ASP A 168 1.59 -18.81 11.04
C ASP A 168 3.07 -19.13 10.80
N ALA A 169 3.57 -20.12 11.54
CA ALA A 169 4.96 -20.54 11.60
C ALA A 169 5.46 -21.20 10.30
N GLU A 170 4.75 -21.07 9.18
CA GLU A 170 5.00 -21.95 8.03
C GLU A 170 4.97 -21.27 6.66
N PHE A 171 4.95 -19.93 6.58
CA PHE A 171 5.21 -19.25 5.32
C PHE A 171 6.16 -18.06 5.52
N CYS A 172 7.46 -18.34 5.44
CA CYS A 172 8.49 -17.30 5.32
C CYS A 172 8.34 -16.66 3.94
N MET A 173 7.44 -15.69 3.85
CA MET A 173 7.21 -14.92 2.65
C MET A 173 8.33 -13.89 2.53
N TYR A 174 9.22 -14.11 1.57
CA TYR A 174 10.33 -13.20 1.27
C TYR A 174 9.80 -12.05 0.41
N ASP A 175 9.80 -10.84 0.96
CA ASP A 175 9.49 -9.64 0.19
C ASP A 175 10.76 -9.22 -0.56
N CYS A 176 10.80 -9.53 -1.85
CA CYS A 176 11.92 -9.17 -2.72
C CYS A 176 12.02 -7.66 -2.90
N SER A 177 13.25 -7.15 -2.92
CA SER A 177 13.54 -5.75 -3.30
C SER A 177 13.39 -5.53 -4.82
N VAL A 178 13.36 -6.64 -5.57
CA VAL A 178 13.30 -6.71 -7.02
C VAL A 178 12.03 -7.44 -7.45
N THR A 179 11.38 -6.94 -8.50
CA THR A 179 10.19 -7.57 -9.09
C THR A 179 10.48 -8.06 -10.51
N LEU A 180 9.54 -8.76 -11.14
CA LEU A 180 9.61 -9.12 -12.55
C LEU A 180 8.61 -8.29 -13.36
N THR A 181 8.93 -8.00 -14.62
CA THR A 181 7.91 -7.55 -15.58
C THR A 181 6.95 -8.70 -15.92
N ALA A 182 5.76 -8.39 -16.43
CA ALA A 182 4.81 -9.42 -16.86
C ALA A 182 5.39 -10.34 -17.94
N ASP A 183 6.18 -9.79 -18.87
CA ASP A 183 6.84 -10.55 -19.93
C ASP A 183 7.96 -11.45 -19.37
N GLU A 184 8.77 -10.96 -18.44
CA GLU A 184 9.80 -11.76 -17.76
C GLU A 184 9.21 -12.89 -16.92
N GLU A 185 8.09 -12.62 -16.23
CA GLU A 185 7.35 -13.65 -15.51
C GLU A 185 6.85 -14.74 -16.46
N ASP A 186 6.25 -14.37 -17.60
CA ASP A 186 5.80 -15.32 -18.61
C ASP A 186 6.96 -16.18 -19.15
N ILE A 187 8.12 -15.56 -19.41
CA ILE A 187 9.34 -16.26 -19.83
C ILE A 187 9.82 -17.23 -18.75
N LEU A 188 9.86 -16.80 -17.48
CA LEU A 188 10.29 -17.62 -16.35
C LEU A 188 9.35 -18.79 -16.11
N MET A 189 8.03 -18.55 -16.14
CA MET A 189 7.03 -19.60 -15.96
C MET A 189 7.07 -20.61 -17.11
N THR A 190 7.22 -20.14 -18.35
CA THR A 190 7.40 -21.03 -19.52
C THR A 190 8.67 -21.89 -19.38
N ALA A 191 9.79 -21.30 -18.93
CA ALA A 191 11.02 -22.05 -18.69
C ALA A 191 10.86 -23.07 -17.53
N LEU A 192 10.08 -22.73 -16.51
CA LEU A 192 9.79 -23.61 -15.37
C LEU A 192 8.91 -24.80 -15.76
N GLU A 193 7.93 -24.60 -16.65
CA GLU A 193 7.09 -25.67 -17.19
C GLU A 193 7.89 -26.70 -18.02
N GLU A 194 8.95 -26.24 -18.72
CA GLU A 194 9.82 -27.10 -19.54
C GLU A 194 11.01 -27.69 -18.76
N ALA A 195 11.26 -27.22 -17.55
CA ALA A 195 12.37 -27.65 -16.73
C ALA A 195 12.24 -29.14 -16.35
N GLN A 196 13.29 -29.91 -16.60
CA GLN A 196 13.34 -31.32 -16.23
C GLN A 196 13.90 -31.47 -14.83
N ILE A 197 13.06 -31.92 -13.89
CA ILE A 197 13.48 -32.17 -12.52
C ILE A 197 14.46 -33.36 -12.50
N PRO A 198 15.70 -33.20 -12.02
CA PRO A 198 16.63 -34.30 -11.88
C PRO A 198 16.06 -35.40 -10.99
N SER A 199 16.24 -36.67 -11.38
CA SER A 199 15.70 -37.82 -10.63
C SER A 199 16.23 -37.96 -9.19
N MET A 200 17.28 -37.21 -8.83
CA MET A 200 17.92 -37.19 -7.52
C MET A 200 17.53 -35.96 -6.67
N SER A 201 16.64 -35.08 -7.16
CA SER A 201 16.21 -33.90 -6.42
C SER A 201 15.37 -34.28 -5.20
N SER A 202 15.75 -33.75 -4.03
CA SER A 202 14.99 -33.96 -2.80
C SER A 202 13.73 -33.08 -2.77
N SER A 203 12.69 -33.55 -2.08
CA SER A 203 11.46 -32.75 -1.89
C SER A 203 11.72 -31.43 -1.15
N ASN A 204 12.74 -31.39 -0.28
CA ASN A 204 13.13 -30.18 0.43
C ASN A 204 13.70 -29.15 -0.55
N LEU A 205 14.64 -29.55 -1.41
CA LEU A 205 15.22 -28.67 -2.42
C LEU A 205 14.14 -28.06 -3.32
N LEU A 206 13.19 -28.88 -3.80
CA LEU A 206 12.09 -28.39 -4.64
C LEU A 206 11.22 -27.36 -3.92
N ALA A 207 10.96 -27.55 -2.62
CA ALA A 207 10.20 -26.59 -1.82
C ALA A 207 10.96 -25.27 -1.68
N VAL A 208 12.28 -25.32 -1.43
CA VAL A 208 13.12 -24.11 -1.32
C VAL A 208 13.22 -23.37 -2.66
N VAL A 209 13.39 -24.10 -3.76
CA VAL A 209 13.38 -23.53 -5.13
C VAL A 209 12.03 -22.88 -5.43
N ALA A 210 10.93 -23.58 -5.16
CA ALA A 210 9.58 -23.02 -5.34
C ALA A 210 9.39 -21.75 -4.50
N SER A 211 9.90 -21.74 -3.26
CA SER A 211 9.81 -20.57 -2.38
C SER A 211 10.61 -19.37 -2.92
N ALA A 212 11.80 -19.61 -3.48
CA ALA A 212 12.61 -18.57 -4.12
C ALA A 212 11.95 -18.03 -5.41
N VAL A 213 11.35 -18.89 -6.23
CA VAL A 213 10.61 -18.47 -7.43
C VAL A 213 9.39 -17.65 -7.03
N VAL A 214 8.59 -18.14 -6.08
CA VAL A 214 7.40 -17.43 -5.58
C VAL A 214 7.77 -16.05 -5.02
N ALA A 215 8.93 -15.92 -4.37
CA ALA A 215 9.40 -14.64 -3.85
C ALA A 215 9.59 -13.58 -4.96
N ILE A 216 10.21 -13.95 -6.08
CA ILE A 216 10.47 -13.00 -7.19
C ILE A 216 9.25 -12.77 -8.10
N THR A 217 8.31 -13.72 -8.15
CA THR A 217 7.06 -13.60 -8.92
C THR A 217 5.92 -12.98 -8.10
N ASN A 218 6.15 -12.61 -6.85
CA ASN A 218 5.12 -12.01 -6.01
C ASN A 218 4.96 -10.52 -6.30
N HIS A 219 3.88 -10.16 -7.00
CA HIS A 219 3.59 -8.79 -7.43
C HIS A 219 2.77 -7.99 -6.41
N SER A 220 3.23 -7.92 -5.16
CA SER A 220 2.68 -6.99 -4.18
C SER A 220 2.90 -5.55 -4.67
N ASN A 221 1.94 -5.04 -5.47
CA ASN A 221 1.85 -3.74 -6.14
C ASN A 221 2.41 -3.69 -7.57
N LYS A 222 1.46 -3.61 -8.50
CA LYS A 222 1.56 -3.82 -9.94
C LYS A 222 2.23 -2.67 -10.68
N LYS A 223 3.53 -2.46 -10.45
CA LYS A 223 4.36 -1.76 -11.43
C LYS A 223 5.58 -2.62 -11.80
N PRO A 224 5.80 -2.83 -13.10
CA PRO A 224 7.02 -3.47 -13.57
C PRO A 224 8.23 -2.64 -13.11
N PRO A 225 9.33 -3.29 -12.74
CA PRO A 225 10.51 -2.61 -12.25
C PRO A 225 11.11 -1.72 -13.35
N THR A 226 11.41 -0.46 -13.01
CA THR A 226 12.19 0.44 -13.88
C THR A 226 13.67 0.03 -13.85
N ARG A 227 14.07 -0.90 -14.72
CA ARG A 227 15.45 -1.31 -14.91
C ARG A 227 16.05 -0.73 -16.20
N LYS A 228 17.38 -0.66 -16.26
CA LYS A 228 18.13 -0.22 -17.44
C LYS A 228 18.50 -1.37 -18.40
N PHE A 229 18.46 -2.62 -17.92
CA PHE A 229 18.85 -3.80 -18.69
C PHE A 229 17.68 -4.43 -19.43
N ASN A 230 17.98 -5.16 -20.51
CA ASN A 230 17.00 -5.90 -21.30
C ASN A 230 16.46 -7.10 -20.49
N ALA A 231 15.22 -7.50 -20.75
CA ALA A 231 14.64 -8.73 -20.19
C ALA A 231 15.51 -9.95 -20.51
N PHE A 232 15.63 -10.87 -19.55
CA PHE A 232 16.33 -12.14 -19.76
C PHE A 232 15.61 -13.01 -20.79
N THR A 233 16.38 -13.82 -21.49
CA THR A 233 15.87 -14.79 -22.47
C THR A 233 15.38 -16.06 -21.78
N LYS A 234 14.53 -16.83 -22.47
CA LYS A 234 14.08 -18.15 -22.00
C LYS A 234 15.26 -19.09 -21.73
N ASP A 235 16.30 -19.06 -22.56
CA ASP A 235 17.49 -19.88 -22.37
C ASP A 235 18.28 -19.47 -21.11
N GLU A 236 18.30 -18.18 -20.76
CA GLU A 236 18.90 -17.69 -19.51
C GLU A 236 18.09 -18.13 -18.30
N ALA A 237 16.76 -18.04 -18.38
CA ALA A 237 15.86 -18.54 -17.33
C ALA A 237 16.01 -20.04 -17.10
N ALA A 238 16.06 -20.84 -18.18
CA ALA A 238 16.28 -22.29 -18.10
C ALA A 238 17.62 -22.62 -17.42
N ARG A 239 18.72 -21.93 -17.81
CA ARG A 239 20.03 -22.09 -17.16
C ARG A 239 19.99 -21.71 -15.68
N ALA A 240 19.26 -20.65 -15.31
CA ALA A 240 19.10 -20.25 -13.92
C ALA A 240 18.38 -21.34 -13.11
N ILE A 241 17.28 -21.90 -13.63
CA ILE A 241 16.53 -22.99 -13.00
C ILE A 241 17.40 -24.24 -12.86
N ASP A 242 18.14 -24.64 -13.89
CA ASP A 242 19.06 -25.79 -13.82
C ASP A 242 20.12 -25.59 -12.73
N LYS A 243 20.66 -24.37 -12.61
CA LYS A 243 21.63 -24.02 -11.57
C LYS A 243 21.04 -24.11 -10.17
N LEU A 244 19.77 -23.75 -9.99
CA LEU A 244 19.05 -23.92 -8.72
C LEU A 244 18.84 -25.40 -8.38
N LEU A 245 18.40 -26.21 -9.35
CA LEU A 245 18.13 -27.64 -9.16
C LEU A 245 19.41 -28.47 -8.90
N GLN A 246 20.58 -27.96 -9.32
CA GLN A 246 21.89 -28.55 -9.05
C GLN A 246 22.56 -28.01 -7.78
N SER A 247 21.97 -27.00 -7.13
CA SER A 247 22.53 -26.37 -5.93
C SER A 247 22.44 -27.31 -4.72
N SER A 248 23.47 -27.26 -3.88
CA SER A 248 23.49 -27.94 -2.57
C SER A 248 22.92 -27.07 -1.44
N ALA A 249 22.38 -25.88 -1.76
CA ALA A 249 21.86 -24.96 -0.75
C ALA A 249 20.59 -25.52 -0.10
N THR A 250 20.52 -25.42 1.23
CA THR A 250 19.36 -25.83 2.04
C THR A 250 18.48 -24.65 2.45
N GLU A 251 18.93 -23.42 2.19
CA GLU A 251 18.27 -22.20 2.66
C GLU A 251 17.73 -21.38 1.47
N THR A 252 16.48 -20.92 1.58
CA THR A 252 15.81 -20.09 0.56
C THR A 252 16.57 -18.81 0.22
N PRO A 253 17.12 -18.04 1.19
CA PRO A 253 17.90 -16.84 0.90
C PRO A 253 19.06 -17.06 -0.08
N ALA A 254 19.79 -18.17 0.08
CA ALA A 254 20.94 -18.47 -0.77
C ALA A 254 20.51 -18.78 -2.23
N LEU A 255 19.40 -19.51 -2.40
CA LEU A 255 18.83 -19.78 -3.73
C LEU A 255 18.21 -18.53 -4.35
N LEU A 256 17.63 -17.66 -3.55
CA LEU A 256 17.04 -16.40 -4.00
C LEU A 256 18.11 -15.44 -4.55
N GLU A 257 19.21 -15.26 -3.81
CA GLU A 257 20.38 -14.48 -4.27
C GLU A 257 20.98 -15.08 -5.55
N LEU A 258 21.09 -16.41 -5.61
CA LEU A 258 21.56 -17.11 -6.81
C LEU A 258 20.66 -16.86 -8.02
N LEU A 259 19.34 -16.88 -7.82
CA LEU A 259 18.34 -16.66 -8.86
C LEU A 259 18.34 -15.21 -9.35
N VAL A 260 18.35 -14.24 -8.43
CA VAL A 260 18.44 -12.80 -8.73
C VAL A 260 19.70 -12.47 -9.51
N SER A 261 20.84 -13.05 -9.11
CA SER A 261 22.10 -12.90 -9.82
C SER A 261 22.08 -13.58 -11.19
N ALA A 262 21.57 -14.81 -11.30
CA ALA A 262 21.53 -15.55 -12.56
C ALA A 262 20.63 -14.92 -13.63
N LEU A 263 19.56 -14.24 -13.20
CA LEU A 263 18.63 -13.52 -14.07
C LEU A 263 19.01 -12.04 -14.26
N HIS A 264 20.13 -11.59 -13.70
CA HIS A 264 20.60 -10.20 -13.76
C HIS A 264 19.54 -9.16 -13.36
N LEU A 265 18.79 -9.44 -12.28
CA LEU A 265 17.66 -8.60 -11.85
C LEU A 265 18.08 -7.31 -11.11
N GLN A 266 19.39 -7.10 -10.89
CA GLN A 266 19.96 -5.93 -10.22
C GLN A 266 21.14 -5.36 -11.02
N ASP A 267 21.32 -4.04 -10.95
CA ASP A 267 22.47 -3.37 -11.53
C ASP A 267 23.73 -3.71 -10.70
N GLU A 268 24.76 -4.28 -11.32
CA GLU A 268 26.10 -4.39 -10.71
C GLU A 268 26.61 -2.98 -10.37
N VAL A 269 26.61 -2.64 -9.08
CA VAL A 269 27.26 -1.41 -8.60
C VAL A 269 28.76 -1.58 -8.82
N PRO A 270 29.45 -0.69 -9.56
CA PRO A 270 30.88 -0.80 -9.73
C PRO A 270 31.59 -0.64 -8.37
N ASP A 271 32.15 -1.75 -7.89
CA ASP A 271 33.12 -1.86 -6.80
C ASP A 271 32.60 -1.80 -5.34
N ALA A 272 31.96 -2.89 -4.90
CA ALA A 272 31.60 -3.14 -3.49
C ALA A 272 32.60 -4.02 -2.73
N LYS A 273 33.91 -3.95 -3.04
CA LYS A 273 34.95 -4.70 -2.28
C LYS A 273 35.30 -4.12 -0.90
N SER A 274 34.54 -3.17 -0.33
CA SER A 274 34.87 -2.57 0.98
C SER A 274 33.75 -2.47 2.01
N HIS A 275 32.52 -2.90 1.72
CA HIS A 275 31.44 -2.86 2.71
C HIS A 275 31.42 -4.12 3.56
N GLN A 276 32.33 -4.19 4.54
CA GLN A 276 31.95 -4.81 5.80
C GLN A 276 30.73 -4.03 6.36
N PRO A 277 29.78 -4.70 7.03
CA PRO A 277 28.75 -3.99 7.78
C PRO A 277 29.46 -3.00 8.70
N PRO A 278 29.03 -1.73 8.80
CA PRO A 278 29.67 -0.81 9.73
C PRO A 278 29.53 -1.42 11.13
N LEU A 279 30.64 -1.84 11.71
CA LEU A 279 30.75 -2.03 13.15
C LEU A 279 30.51 -0.64 13.74
N LEU A 280 29.27 -0.38 14.16
CA LEU A 280 28.92 0.81 14.91
C LEU A 280 29.71 0.77 16.23
N LEU A 281 30.82 1.49 16.25
CA LEU A 281 31.53 1.82 17.49
C LEU A 281 30.56 2.53 18.44
N PRO A 282 30.66 2.31 19.76
CA PRO A 282 29.83 3.01 20.72
C PRO A 282 30.11 4.52 20.63
N GLN A 283 29.12 5.31 20.24
CA GLN A 283 29.23 6.78 20.19
C GLN A 283 29.41 7.34 21.60
N ASN A 284 30.63 7.81 21.89
CA ASN A 284 30.95 8.57 23.09
C ASN A 284 30.16 9.89 23.12
N HIS A 285 29.37 10.08 24.17
CA HIS A 285 28.52 11.24 24.40
C HIS A 285 29.33 12.47 24.83
N GLN A 286 30.10 13.10 23.93
CA GLN A 286 30.77 14.36 24.31
C GLN A 286 30.96 15.41 23.22
N GLN A 287 30.38 15.25 22.03
CA GLN A 287 30.54 16.24 20.94
C GLN A 287 29.32 17.14 20.67
N HIS A 288 28.18 16.89 21.31
CA HIS A 288 26.94 17.66 21.08
C HIS A 288 26.80 18.96 21.91
N GLN A 289 27.70 19.27 22.85
CA GLN A 289 27.59 20.50 23.65
C GLN A 289 28.27 21.74 23.03
N LEU A 290 29.20 21.57 22.09
CA LEU A 290 30.00 22.71 21.59
C LEU A 290 29.36 23.45 20.40
N SER A 291 28.35 22.87 19.73
CA SER A 291 27.74 23.50 18.55
C SER A 291 26.61 24.50 18.87
N MET A 292 26.02 24.46 20.07
CA MET A 292 24.90 25.36 20.44
C MET A 292 25.35 26.71 21.00
N HIS A 293 26.57 26.81 21.55
CA HIS A 293 27.09 28.07 22.10
C HIS A 293 27.56 29.08 21.04
N SER A 294 27.91 28.62 19.84
CA SER A 294 28.40 29.52 18.77
C SER A 294 27.28 30.32 18.09
N MET A 295 26.04 29.79 18.03
CA MET A 295 24.90 30.50 17.41
C MET A 295 24.21 31.50 18.35
N GLN A 296 24.34 31.35 19.67
CA GLN A 296 23.75 32.29 20.64
C GLN A 296 24.53 33.61 20.80
N SER A 297 25.79 33.66 20.35
CA SER A 297 26.61 34.88 20.37
C SER A 297 26.28 35.88 19.24
N MET A 298 25.55 35.48 18.19
CA MET A 298 25.28 36.31 17.00
C MET A 298 23.97 37.11 17.09
N LEU A 299 23.11 36.87 18.09
CA LEU A 299 21.78 37.51 18.21
C LEU A 299 21.71 38.65 19.23
N SER A 300 22.81 39.00 19.90
CA SER A 300 22.86 40.09 20.89
C SER A 300 23.76 41.23 20.43
N SER A 301 23.34 41.94 19.38
CA SER A 301 23.85 43.27 19.02
C SER A 301 22.90 43.94 18.02
N ARG A 302 21.88 44.62 18.52
CA ARG A 302 21.04 45.53 17.72
C ARG A 302 21.11 46.93 18.35
N PRO A 303 21.55 47.99 17.63
CA PRO A 303 21.62 49.34 18.18
C PRO A 303 20.22 50.00 18.18
N PRO A 304 19.95 50.96 19.08
CA PRO A 304 18.67 51.66 19.14
C PRO A 304 18.70 52.93 18.29
N MET A 305 17.60 53.28 17.61
CA MET A 305 17.19 54.63 17.10
C MET A 305 15.87 54.44 16.34
N MET A 306 14.88 55.34 16.26
CA MET A 306 14.56 56.64 16.86
C MET A 306 13.03 56.80 16.65
N MET A 307 12.29 57.38 17.60
CA MET A 307 10.85 57.67 17.45
C MET A 307 10.61 58.88 16.52
N PRO A 308 9.61 58.84 15.62
CA PRO A 308 9.13 60.05 14.94
C PRO A 308 8.03 60.77 15.77
N PRO A 309 7.86 62.10 15.60
CA PRO A 309 6.97 62.93 16.43
C PRO A 309 5.48 62.80 16.02
N PRO A 310 4.54 63.27 16.87
CA PRO A 310 3.12 63.04 16.66
C PRO A 310 2.53 64.04 15.67
N LEU A 311 1.60 63.57 14.84
CA LEU A 311 0.69 64.44 14.09
C LEU A 311 -0.73 64.17 14.57
N ASP A 312 -1.40 65.27 14.91
CA ASP A 312 -2.68 65.29 15.58
C ASP A 312 -3.84 65.39 14.58
N HIS A 313 -4.96 64.82 15.04
CA HIS A 313 -6.36 65.11 14.71
C HIS A 313 -7.06 64.53 13.46
N THR A 314 -8.15 63.83 13.82
CA THR A 314 -9.50 63.75 13.19
C THR A 314 -9.74 62.71 12.09
N ARG A 315 -10.47 61.62 12.44
CA ARG A 315 -11.92 61.45 12.20
C ARG A 315 -12.33 59.99 11.92
N ALA A 316 -13.39 59.58 12.63
CA ALA A 316 -14.39 58.53 12.33
C ALA A 316 -14.01 57.04 12.42
N SER A 317 -14.24 56.48 13.62
CA SER A 317 -15.26 55.45 13.90
C SER A 317 -15.85 54.67 12.71
N ALA A 318 -15.55 53.36 12.63
CA ALA A 318 -16.52 52.33 12.26
C ALA A 318 -16.02 50.94 12.69
N THR A 319 -16.59 50.39 13.75
CA THR A 319 -16.52 48.97 14.12
C THR A 319 -17.53 48.17 13.28
N PRO A 320 -17.18 46.96 12.79
CA PRO A 320 -18.16 46.08 12.13
C PRO A 320 -18.96 45.27 13.17
N PRO A 321 -20.26 44.96 12.93
CA PRO A 321 -21.06 44.16 13.84
C PRO A 321 -20.87 42.64 13.63
N PRO A 322 -21.17 41.81 14.66
CA PRO A 322 -21.07 40.34 14.59
C PRO A 322 -22.28 39.68 13.89
N PRO A 323 -22.14 38.43 13.40
CA PRO A 323 -23.15 37.76 12.58
C PRO A 323 -24.38 37.28 13.38
N SER A 324 -25.54 37.41 12.74
CA SER A 324 -26.86 37.09 13.29
C SER A 324 -27.17 35.59 13.27
N SER A 325 -27.54 35.05 14.43
CA SER A 325 -28.02 33.67 14.61
C SER A 325 -29.38 33.47 13.93
N PHE A 326 -29.45 32.62 12.91
CA PHE A 326 -30.71 32.19 12.32
C PHE A 326 -31.44 31.22 13.26
N ARG A 327 -32.58 31.67 13.78
CA ARG A 327 -33.52 30.90 14.60
C ARG A 327 -34.41 30.08 13.65
N SER A 328 -34.27 28.76 13.71
CA SER A 328 -35.09 27.82 12.94
C SER A 328 -36.46 27.67 13.61
N THR A 329 -37.51 28.14 12.94
CA THR A 329 -38.91 27.95 13.34
C THR A 329 -39.42 26.65 12.72
N MET A 330 -39.75 25.66 13.56
CA MET A 330 -40.51 24.45 13.18
C MET A 330 -42.00 24.80 13.06
N PRO A 331 -42.74 24.24 12.08
CA PRO A 331 -44.19 24.17 12.16
C PRO A 331 -44.68 22.86 12.78
N GLU A 332 -45.70 23.04 13.58
CA GLU A 332 -46.47 22.14 14.44
C GLU A 332 -47.21 21.05 13.64
N ALA A 333 -47.11 19.80 14.09
CA ALA A 333 -47.87 18.68 13.55
C ALA A 333 -49.24 18.60 14.25
N THR A 334 -50.30 18.78 13.48
CA THR A 334 -51.68 18.48 13.90
C THR A 334 -51.92 16.97 13.81
N TYR A 335 -52.36 16.40 14.94
CA TYR A 335 -52.86 15.03 15.07
C TYR A 335 -54.16 14.81 14.28
N MET A 336 -54.24 13.69 13.56
CA MET A 336 -55.39 12.76 13.49
C MET A 336 -54.91 11.40 13.00
#